data_AF-A0A354BAC7-F1
#
_entry.id   AF-A0A354BAC7-F1
#
_cell.length_a   1.000
_cell.length_b   1.000
_cell.length_c   1.000
_cell.angle_alpha   90.00
_cell.angle_beta   90.00
_cell.angle_gamma   90.00
#
_symmetry.space_group_name_H-M   'P 1'
#
loop_
_entity.id
_entity.type
_entity.pdbx_description
1 polymer ?
#
loop_
_entity_poly.entity_id
_entity_poly.type
_entity_poly.pdbx_seq_one_letter_code
_entity_poly.pdbx_strand_id
1 'polypeptide(L)' 'MTFRALTADLVDRIEVVVRFLAVLELFKQGVVELDQASAFGDITVIWTGGEGVSADAIVIDTYEG' A
#
# COMPACT_ATOMS: atom_id res chain seq x y z
N MET A 1 -1.87 11.14 -0.63
CA MET A 1 -2.28 10.88 0.78
C MET A 1 -1.08 10.29 1.52
N THR A 2 -0.84 10.58 2.80
CA THR A 2 0.32 9.99 3.50
C THR A 2 0.02 8.60 4.06
N PHE A 3 1.02 7.72 4.15
CA PHE A 3 0.87 6.39 4.75
C PHE A 3 0.45 6.47 6.22
N ARG A 4 0.97 7.47 6.96
CA ARG A 4 0.56 7.75 8.34
C ARG A 4 -0.94 8.05 8.46
N ALA A 5 -1.51 8.76 7.49
CA ALA A 5 -2.96 9.02 7.48
C ALA A 5 -3.75 7.75 7.11
N LEU A 6 -3.20 6.88 6.25
CA LEU A 6 -3.82 5.61 5.83
C LEU A 6 -3.90 4.58 6.99
N THR A 7 -3.04 4.71 7.99
CA THR A 7 -2.96 3.81 9.14
C THR A 7 -3.40 4.45 10.46
N ALA A 8 -3.94 5.67 10.41
CA ALA A 8 -4.30 6.44 11.60
C ALA A 8 -5.40 5.77 12.46
N ASP A 9 -6.21 4.92 11.85
CA ASP A 9 -7.31 4.14 12.45
C ASP A 9 -6.88 2.74 12.91
N LEU A 10 -5.65 2.30 12.57
CA LEU A 10 -5.15 0.98 12.93
C LEU A 10 -4.52 1.01 14.34
N VAL A 11 -4.96 0.09 15.19
CA VAL A 11 -4.48 -0.01 16.58
C VAL A 11 -3.34 -1.01 16.70
N ASP A 12 -3.38 -2.09 15.91
CA ASP A 12 -2.42 -3.17 15.97
C ASP A 12 -1.23 -2.96 15.03
N ARG A 13 -0.02 -3.19 15.55
CA ARG A 13 1.22 -3.09 14.77
C ARG A 13 1.23 -4.04 13.57
N ILE A 14 0.59 -5.20 13.69
CA ILE A 14 0.50 -6.17 12.59
C ILE A 14 -0.37 -5.60 11.46
N GLU A 15 -1.47 -4.91 11.75
CA GLU A 15 -2.32 -4.29 10.73
C GLU A 15 -1.56 -3.21 9.96
N VAL A 16 -0.74 -2.41 10.66
CA VAL A 16 0.12 -1.41 10.03
C VAL A 16 1.12 -2.07 9.07
N VAL A 17 1.73 -3.19 9.46
CA VAL A 17 2.66 -3.94 8.59
C VAL A 17 1.93 -4.53 7.39
N VAL A 18 0.76 -5.13 7.58
CA VAL A 18 -0.05 -5.68 6.48
C VAL A 18 -0.46 -4.59 5.50
N ARG A 19 -0.88 -3.42 6.01
CA ARG A 19 -1.22 -2.26 5.16
C ARG A 19 -0.01 -1.77 4.38
N PHE A 20 1.18 -1.76 5.00
CA PHE A 20 2.41 -1.40 4.32
C PHE A 20 2.73 -2.37 3.18
N LEU A 21 2.66 -3.68 3.44
CA LEU A 21 2.87 -4.71 2.43
C LEU A 21 1.86 -4.63 1.29
N ALA A 22 0.57 -4.35 1.60
CA ALA A 22 -0.46 -4.16 0.59
C ALA A 22 -0.15 -2.96 -0.33
N VAL A 23 0.31 -1.84 0.24
CA VAL A 23 0.73 -0.66 -0.54
C VAL A 23 1.94 -0.97 -1.41
N LEU A 24 2.92 -1.73 -0.91
CA LEU A 24 4.07 -2.18 -1.70
C LEU A 24 3.66 -3.10 -2.84
N GLU A 25 2.69 -3.98 -2.61
CA GLU A 25 2.16 -4.86 -3.65
C GLU A 25 1.45 -4.06 -4.75
N LEU A 26 0.65 -3.07 -4.38
CA LEU A 26 0.02 -2.16 -5.35
C LEU A 26 1.03 -1.31 -6.13
N PHE A 27 2.13 -0.90 -5.48
CA PHE A 27 3.24 -0.23 -6.15
C PHE A 27 3.93 -1.17 -7.15
N LYS A 28 4.17 -2.43 -6.78
CA LYS A 28 4.70 -3.45 -7.70
C LYS A 28 3.79 -3.68 -8.90
N GLN A 29 2.48 -3.59 -8.71
CA GLN A 29 1.47 -3.74 -9.78
C GLN A 29 1.30 -2.45 -10.63
N GLY A 30 1.98 -1.35 -10.30
CA GLY A 30 1.92 -0.09 -11.04
C GLY A 30 0.63 0.72 -10.84
N VAL A 31 -0.18 0.33 -9.85
CA VAL A 31 -1.47 0.97 -9.52
C VAL A 31 -1.30 2.16 -8.55
N VAL A 32 -0.16 2.18 -7.87
CA VAL A 32 0.21 3.20 -6.89
C VAL A 32 1.63 3.66 -7.15
N GLU A 33 1.88 4.95 -6.99
CA GLU A 33 3.21 5.54 -6.87
C GLU A 33 3.49 5.91 -5.41
N LEU A 34 4.76 5.79 -5.02
CA LEU A 34 5.26 6.11 -3.69
C LEU A 34 6.37 7.15 -3.78
N ASP A 35 6.25 8.19 -2.96
CA ASP A 35 7.28 9.21 -2.79
C ASP A 35 7.77 9.23 -1.33
N GLN A 36 9.08 9.06 -1.14
CA GLN A 36 9.75 9.09 0.16
C GLN A 36 11.13 9.74 0.01
N ALA A 37 11.26 10.97 0.52
CA ALA A 37 12.47 11.78 0.33
C ALA A 37 13.68 11.30 1.15
N SER A 38 13.47 10.56 2.24
CA SER A 38 14.54 10.05 3.11
C SER A 38 14.13 8.75 3.80
N ALA A 39 15.11 7.91 4.16
CA ALA A 39 14.84 6.69 4.91
C ALA A 39 14.12 7.00 6.23
N PHE A 40 13.05 6.25 6.52
CA PHE A 40 12.15 6.49 7.66
C PHE A 40 11.42 7.85 7.65
N GLY A 41 11.50 8.60 6.55
CA GLY A 41 10.69 9.79 6.32
C GLY A 41 9.24 9.46 5.97
N ASP A 42 8.41 10.50 5.87
CA ASP A 42 7.02 10.34 5.47
C ASP A 42 6.89 9.72 4.08
N ILE A 43 5.94 8.80 3.95
CA ILE A 43 5.64 8.10 2.70
C ILE A 43 4.37 8.71 2.14
N THR A 44 4.46 9.29 0.96
CA THR A 44 3.31 9.79 0.21
C THR A 44 2.85 8.72 -0.77
N VAL A 45 1.59 8.34 -0.67
CA VAL A 45 0.91 7.38 -1.54
C VAL A 45 0.08 8.16 -2.56
N ILE A 46 0.36 7.91 -3.84
CA ILE A 46 -0.30 8.52 -4.99
C ILE A 46 -0.98 7.39 -5.76
N TRP A 47 -2.31 7.44 -5.88
CA TRP A 47 -3.04 6.46 -6.68
C TRP A 47 -2.92 6.81 -8.15
N THR A 48 -2.36 5.90 -8.95
CA THR A 48 -2.19 6.06 -10.40
C THR A 48 -3.18 5.22 -11.21
N GLY A 49 -3.83 4.24 -10.58
CA GLY A 49 -4.96 3.52 -11.15
C GLY A 49 -6.19 4.40 -11.27
N GLY A 50 -6.39 5.02 -12.44
CA GLY A 50 -7.69 5.57 -12.82
C GLY A 50 -8.77 4.49 -12.81
N GLU A 51 -9.99 4.87 -12.41
CA GLU A 51 -11.26 4.11 -12.43
C GLU A 51 -11.16 2.71 -13.08
N GLY A 52 -10.87 1.66 -12.30
CA GLY A 52 -10.88 0.31 -12.86
C GLY A 52 -10.13 -0.78 -12.09
N VAL A 53 -9.34 -0.46 -11.06
CA VAL A 53 -8.76 -1.49 -10.19
C VAL A 53 -9.78 -1.86 -9.11
N SER A 54 -10.69 -2.75 -9.46
CA SER A 54 -11.58 -3.38 -8.49
C SER A 54 -10.77 -4.38 -7.65
N ALA A 55 -11.10 -4.50 -6.36
CA ALA A 55 -10.31 -5.27 -5.39
C ALA A 55 -10.14 -6.76 -5.78
N ASP A 56 -11.00 -7.24 -6.66
CA ASP A 56 -10.99 -8.53 -7.36
C ASP A 56 -9.84 -8.71 -8.38
N ALA A 57 -9.17 -7.65 -8.84
CA ALA A 57 -8.02 -7.74 -9.73
C ALA A 57 -6.67 -7.90 -9.00
N ILE A 58 -6.66 -7.77 -7.67
CA ILE A 58 -5.45 -8.00 -6.86
C ILE A 58 -5.25 -9.52 -6.76
N VAL A 59 -4.41 -10.06 -7.63
CA VAL A 59 -3.97 -11.46 -7.55
C VAL A 59 -3.08 -11.60 -6.31
N ILE A 60 -3.67 -12.01 -5.19
CA ILE A 60 -2.92 -12.44 -4.01
C ILE A 60 -2.30 -13.79 -4.37
N ASP A 61 -1.00 -13.79 -4.65
CA ASP A 61 -0.24 -15.01 -4.86
C ASP A 61 -0.31 -15.80 -3.55
N THR A 62 -1.15 -16.84 -3.55
CA THR A 62 -1.30 -17.71 -2.37
C THR A 62 -0.04 -18.55 -2.31
N TYR A 63 0.89 -18.13 -1.44
CA TYR A 63 2.10 -18.87 -1.11
C TYR A 63 1.69 -20.27 -0.61
N GLU A 64 1.78 -21.27 -1.49
CA GLU A 64 1.69 -22.67 -1.08
C GLU A 64 3.04 -23.05 -0.44
N GLY A 65 2.97 -23.46 0.83
CA GLY A 65 4.13 -23.85 1.63
C GLY A 65 4.85 -25.09 1.13
#